data_AF-A0A1C7NDY8-F1
#
_entry.id   AF-A0A1C7NDY8-F1
#
_cell.length_a   1.000
_cell.length_b   1.000
_cell.length_c   1.000
_cell.angle_alpha   90.00
_cell.angle_beta   90.00
_cell.angle_gamma   90.00
#
_symmetry.space_group_name_H-M   'P 1'
#
loop_
_entity.id
_entity.type
_entity.pdbx_description
1 polymer ?
#
loop_
_entity_poly.entity_id
_entity_poly.type
_entity_poly.pdbx_seq_one_letter_code
_entity_poly.pdbx_strand_id
1 'polypeptide(L)'
;MYRRRKPVTETKPPIPDTLEEFGYRLKENGEVRSISLDEPYVFDYLPKDRPYNEKRYDRFMDIIGDEIEKRLQAAPYDYQKVYLPVGASEQEVHSYFYMTPNALTTTDKLLVMIPNNATRIGQWSKRVICDQNIFTGSMMQVTELVKEKGYEAIILNTNGNFWHEGRAQNTFPAHASKIIEIPGSETPEKHCEYVFEHFIKNAKAEKIAVMATGWGGHCFALTLNHEFDFIRQKVKVIAMTDSAHGSDLIEGSDKRTFMFENCINWIVNAKPKGEIVQDPRFGCTCISSALEINDFTLTEMLNDIMKFIFVKMGDIEPDQEEEEEDIEALLAQEAEHLEIIEDP
;
A
#
# COMPACT_ATOMS: atom_id res chain seq x y z
N MET A 1 20.11 57.69 -6.31
CA MET A 1 19.63 57.17 -5.01
C MET A 1 18.65 56.03 -5.29
N TYR A 2 19.08 54.77 -5.24
CA TYR A 2 18.19 53.63 -5.45
C TYR A 2 17.30 53.45 -4.20
N ARG A 3 16.01 53.75 -4.33
CA ARG A 3 15.02 53.54 -3.28
C ARG A 3 14.81 52.03 -3.15
N ARG A 4 15.45 51.38 -2.17
CA ARG A 4 15.14 49.97 -1.82
C ARG A 4 13.64 49.89 -1.53
N ARG A 5 12.87 49.24 -2.42
CA ARG A 5 11.48 48.86 -2.12
C ARG A 5 11.54 47.94 -0.91
N LYS A 6 10.86 48.31 0.18
CA LYS A 6 10.64 47.39 1.29
C LYS A 6 9.93 46.16 0.69
N PRO A 7 10.42 44.93 0.91
CA PRO A 7 9.68 43.76 0.49
C PRO A 7 8.33 43.82 1.20
N VAL A 8 7.25 43.90 0.42
CA VAL A 8 5.90 43.68 0.94
C VAL A 8 5.85 42.19 1.23
N THR A 9 5.97 41.81 2.49
CA THR A 9 5.72 40.45 2.92
C THR A 9 4.21 40.27 2.82
N GLU A 10 3.71 39.68 1.73
CA GLU A 10 2.31 39.26 1.66
C GLU A 10 2.08 38.29 2.83
N THR A 11 1.16 38.66 3.71
CA THR A 11 0.72 37.80 4.82
C THR A 11 -0.09 36.66 4.22
N LYS A 12 0.50 35.46 4.18
CA LYS A 12 -0.17 34.26 3.70
C LYS A 12 -1.33 33.88 4.65
N PRO A 13 -2.43 33.31 4.14
CA PRO A 13 -3.51 32.81 5.00
C PRO A 13 -2.98 31.71 5.94
N PRO A 14 -3.47 31.60 7.19
CA PRO A 14 -3.14 30.46 8.03
C PRO A 14 -3.60 29.15 7.37
N ILE A 15 -2.87 28.07 7.61
CA ILE A 15 -3.30 26.74 7.17
C ILE A 15 -4.40 26.28 8.13
N PRO A 16 -5.59 25.86 7.64
CA PRO A 16 -6.68 25.43 8.52
C PRO A 16 -6.40 24.11 9.25
N ASP A 17 -7.18 23.82 10.29
CA ASP A 17 -7.03 22.61 11.12
C ASP A 17 -8.23 21.66 11.06
N THR A 18 -9.33 22.08 10.43
CA THR A 18 -10.55 21.27 10.24
C THR A 18 -11.03 21.31 8.80
N LEU A 19 -11.71 20.24 8.35
CA LEU A 19 -12.18 20.11 6.97
C LEU A 19 -13.14 21.26 6.60
N GLU A 20 -13.97 21.71 7.55
CA GLU A 20 -14.90 22.82 7.40
C GLU A 20 -14.17 24.15 7.19
N GLU A 21 -13.11 24.43 7.95
CA GLU A 21 -12.27 25.62 7.75
C GLU A 21 -11.48 25.57 6.43
N PHE A 22 -11.14 24.37 5.96
CA PHE A 22 -10.63 24.15 4.60
C PHE A 22 -11.66 24.50 3.52
N GLY A 23 -12.95 24.62 3.88
CA GLY A 23 -14.07 24.83 2.96
C GLY A 23 -14.60 23.53 2.35
N TYR A 24 -14.33 22.39 2.97
CA TYR A 24 -14.71 21.06 2.49
C TYR A 24 -15.59 20.34 3.52
N ARG A 25 -16.28 19.29 3.05
CA ARG A 25 -17.03 18.35 3.88
C ARG A 25 -16.79 16.93 3.39
N LEU A 26 -16.83 15.98 4.32
CA LEU A 26 -16.86 14.56 4.00
C LEU A 26 -18.32 14.11 3.95
N LYS A 27 -18.77 13.65 2.79
CA LYS A 27 -20.14 13.16 2.58
C LYS A 27 -20.31 11.75 3.15
N GLU A 28 -21.57 11.32 3.30
CA GLU A 28 -21.91 9.97 3.77
C GLU A 28 -21.36 8.87 2.85
N ASN A 29 -21.37 9.10 1.53
CA ASN A 29 -20.79 8.20 0.52
C ASN A 29 -19.25 8.23 0.49
N GLY A 30 -18.59 8.96 1.40
CA GLY A 30 -17.14 9.04 1.50
C GLY A 30 -16.46 10.05 0.57
N GLU A 31 -17.20 10.76 -0.28
CA GLU A 31 -16.60 11.81 -1.13
C GLU A 31 -16.19 13.02 -0.29
N VAL A 32 -15.02 13.59 -0.57
CA VAL A 32 -14.57 14.85 0.01
C VAL A 32 -14.82 15.97 -1.01
N ARG A 33 -15.77 16.86 -0.71
CA ARG A 33 -16.21 17.91 -1.64
C ARG A 33 -16.19 19.29 -1.00
N SER A 34 -15.96 20.32 -1.81
CA SER A 34 -16.07 21.70 -1.36
C SER A 34 -17.51 22.00 -0.92
N ILE A 35 -17.67 22.76 0.16
CA ILE A 35 -18.99 23.07 0.74
C ILE A 35 -19.81 23.94 -0.22
N SER A 36 -19.16 24.86 -0.94
CA SER A 36 -19.81 25.86 -1.79
C SER A 36 -20.17 25.34 -3.19
N LEU A 37 -19.31 24.53 -3.80
CA LEU A 37 -19.42 24.15 -5.22
C LEU A 37 -19.60 22.65 -5.43
N ASP A 38 -19.45 21.84 -4.37
CA ASP A 38 -19.50 20.38 -4.45
C ASP A 38 -18.42 19.79 -5.37
N GLU A 39 -17.24 20.43 -5.42
CA GLU A 39 -16.11 20.06 -6.28
C GLU A 39 -15.03 19.25 -5.51
N PRO A 40 -14.22 18.42 -6.20
CA PRO A 40 -13.07 17.75 -5.59
C PRO A 40 -12.01 18.71 -5.02
N TYR A 41 -11.05 18.17 -4.26
CA TYR A 41 -9.97 18.97 -3.69
C TYR A 41 -9.11 19.65 -4.75
N VAL A 42 -8.87 20.95 -4.55
CA VAL A 42 -8.00 21.76 -5.42
C VAL A 42 -6.67 22.04 -4.71
N PHE A 43 -5.59 21.55 -5.30
CA PHE A 43 -4.22 21.73 -4.78
C PHE A 43 -3.70 23.16 -4.95
N ASP A 44 -3.92 23.79 -6.11
CA ASP A 44 -3.40 25.11 -6.46
C ASP A 44 -4.19 26.26 -5.81
N TYR A 45 -4.29 26.25 -4.48
CA TYR A 45 -4.96 27.28 -3.69
C TYR A 45 -4.30 28.66 -3.83
N LEU A 46 -2.96 28.69 -3.78
CA LEU A 46 -2.14 29.85 -4.18
C LEU A 46 -1.28 29.47 -5.39
N PRO A 47 -1.70 29.73 -6.65
CA PRO A 47 -1.06 29.19 -7.86
C PRO A 47 0.44 29.46 -8.05
N LYS A 48 1.01 30.44 -7.32
CA LYS A 48 2.44 30.80 -7.41
C LYS A 48 3.24 30.44 -6.16
N ASP A 49 2.64 29.76 -5.19
CA ASP A 49 3.25 29.43 -3.91
C ASP A 49 3.14 27.94 -3.63
N ARG A 50 3.87 27.16 -4.43
CA ARG A 50 3.94 25.71 -4.30
C ARG A 50 4.28 25.24 -2.88
N PRO A 51 5.26 25.82 -2.16
CA PRO A 51 5.56 25.40 -0.78
C PRO A 51 4.40 25.61 0.19
N TYR A 52 3.58 26.64 -0.02
CA TYR A 52 2.37 26.83 0.77
C TYR A 52 1.30 25.78 0.43
N ASN A 53 1.07 25.53 -0.85
CA ASN A 53 0.09 24.53 -1.31
C ASN A 53 0.45 23.11 -0.84
N GLU A 54 1.74 22.76 -0.84
CA GLU A 54 2.24 21.48 -0.32
C GLU A 54 1.92 21.34 1.18
N LYS A 55 2.28 22.34 2.01
CA LYS A 55 1.94 22.32 3.45
C LYS A 55 0.45 22.28 3.71
N ARG A 56 -0.34 23.03 2.92
CA ARG A 56 -1.80 23.04 3.01
C ARG A 56 -2.38 21.66 2.67
N TYR A 57 -1.85 21.02 1.63
CA TYR A 57 -2.26 19.68 1.20
C TYR A 57 -1.88 18.61 2.21
N ASP A 58 -0.67 18.66 2.77
CA ASP A 58 -0.23 17.73 3.81
C ASP A 58 -1.16 17.80 5.02
N ARG A 59 -1.51 19.02 5.47
CA ARG A 59 -2.46 19.20 6.58
C ARG A 59 -3.85 18.68 6.25
N PHE A 60 -4.35 18.94 5.04
CA PHE A 60 -5.63 18.41 4.57
C PHE A 60 -5.64 16.88 4.58
N MET A 61 -4.58 16.25 4.05
CA MET A 61 -4.45 14.79 4.00
C MET A 61 -4.24 14.17 5.38
N ASP A 62 -3.64 14.90 6.32
CA ASP A 62 -3.57 14.47 7.72
C ASP A 62 -4.97 14.36 8.36
N ILE A 63 -5.85 15.36 8.14
CA ILE A 63 -7.23 15.34 8.63
C ILE A 63 -8.00 14.16 8.04
N ILE A 64 -7.86 13.92 6.72
CA ILE A 64 -8.49 12.77 6.07
C ILE A 64 -7.91 11.45 6.59
N GLY A 65 -6.60 11.41 6.85
CA GLY A 65 -5.95 10.26 7.46
C GLY A 65 -6.48 9.91 8.85
N ASP A 66 -6.69 10.92 9.70
CA ASP A 66 -7.27 10.73 11.03
C ASP A 66 -8.66 10.09 10.94
N GLU A 67 -9.50 10.54 10.00
CA GLU A 67 -10.84 9.98 9.80
C GLU A 67 -10.81 8.56 9.21
N ILE A 68 -9.88 8.25 8.29
CA ILE A 68 -9.71 6.88 7.77
C ILE A 68 -9.29 5.92 8.88
N GLU A 69 -8.27 6.26 9.67
CA GLU A 69 -7.83 5.42 10.78
C GLU A 69 -8.90 5.25 11.86
N LYS A 70 -9.67 6.31 12.14
CA LYS A 70 -10.82 6.25 13.05
C LYS A 70 -11.89 5.28 12.54
N ARG A 71 -12.19 5.28 11.23
CA ARG A 71 -13.14 4.32 10.64
C ARG A 71 -12.62 2.91 10.73
N LEU A 72 -11.36 2.65 10.36
CA LEU A 72 -10.73 1.33 10.45
C LEU A 72 -10.76 0.75 11.87
N GLN A 73 -10.60 1.58 12.91
CA GLN A 73 -10.69 1.12 14.30
C GLN A 73 -12.13 0.93 14.79
N ALA A 74 -13.12 1.51 14.12
CA ALA A 74 -14.53 1.37 14.48
C ALA A 74 -15.18 0.15 13.83
N ALA A 75 -16.35 -0.24 14.34
CA ALA A 75 -17.20 -1.22 13.68
C ALA A 75 -17.57 -0.73 12.26
N PRO A 76 -17.61 -1.62 11.26
CA PRO A 76 -17.52 -3.08 11.38
C PRO A 76 -16.08 -3.61 11.21
N TYR A 77 -15.04 -2.79 11.10
CA TYR A 77 -13.69 -3.26 10.78
C TYR A 77 -12.93 -3.74 12.02
N ASP A 78 -13.04 -2.98 13.12
CA ASP A 78 -12.52 -3.32 14.45
C ASP A 78 -11.00 -3.56 14.48
N TYR A 79 -10.23 -2.85 13.65
CA TYR A 79 -8.77 -2.94 13.69
C TYR A 79 -8.23 -2.45 15.03
N GLN A 80 -7.34 -3.24 15.63
CA GLN A 80 -6.56 -2.86 16.81
C GLN A 80 -5.18 -2.34 16.39
N LYS A 81 -4.78 -1.23 17.01
CA LYS A 81 -3.45 -0.65 16.87
C LYS A 81 -2.44 -1.48 17.65
N VAL A 82 -1.34 -1.87 17.01
CA VAL A 82 -0.24 -2.60 17.64
C VAL A 82 1.05 -1.82 17.45
N TYR A 83 1.75 -1.56 18.56
CA TYR A 83 2.98 -0.79 18.56
C TYR A 83 4.21 -1.64 18.24
N LEU A 84 5.16 -1.03 17.54
CA LEU A 84 6.51 -1.55 17.36
C LEU A 84 7.56 -0.48 17.72
N PRO A 85 8.71 -0.87 18.30
CA PRO A 85 9.13 -2.24 18.59
C PRO A 85 8.28 -2.93 19.68
N VAL A 86 8.30 -4.26 19.72
CA VAL A 86 7.59 -5.07 20.71
C VAL A 86 7.92 -4.57 22.12
N GLY A 87 6.88 -4.26 22.89
CA GLY A 87 7.00 -3.73 24.25
C GLY A 87 6.99 -2.20 24.33
N ALA A 88 7.00 -1.49 23.20
CA ALA A 88 6.83 -0.04 23.20
C ALA A 88 5.42 0.38 23.65
N SER A 89 5.36 1.46 24.41
CA SER A 89 4.13 2.15 24.80
C SER A 89 3.87 3.39 23.94
N GLU A 90 2.64 3.90 24.00
CA GLU A 90 2.23 5.11 23.27
C GLU A 90 3.05 6.37 23.65
N GLN A 91 3.69 6.38 24.83
CA GLN A 91 4.52 7.50 25.29
C GLN A 91 5.98 7.42 24.82
N GLU A 92 6.38 6.28 24.25
CA GLU A 92 7.75 6.03 23.79
C GLU A 92 7.87 6.22 22.28
N VAL A 93 9.10 6.23 21.78
CA VAL A 93 9.38 6.28 20.33
C VAL A 93 8.91 4.97 19.71
N HIS A 94 7.85 5.03 18.92
CA HIS A 94 7.25 3.85 18.31
C HIS A 94 6.65 4.14 16.94
N SER A 95 6.51 3.10 16.14
CA SER A 95 5.59 3.03 15.01
C SER A 95 4.45 2.09 15.40
N TYR A 96 3.50 1.90 14.51
CA TYR A 96 2.37 1.02 14.74
C TYR A 96 1.90 0.40 13.44
N PHE A 97 1.18 -0.70 13.53
CA PHE A 97 0.42 -1.29 12.44
C PHE A 97 -0.99 -1.62 12.94
N TYR A 98 -1.88 -1.98 12.03
CA TYR A 98 -3.23 -2.39 12.38
C TYR A 98 -3.43 -3.87 12.11
N MET A 99 -4.15 -4.56 12.98
CA MET A 99 -4.61 -5.92 12.73
C MET A 99 -6.03 -6.12 13.22
N THR A 100 -6.80 -6.99 12.60
CA THR A 100 -8.12 -7.38 13.13
C THR A 100 -7.94 -8.22 14.42
N PRO A 101 -8.98 -8.36 15.27
CA PRO A 101 -8.83 -8.96 16.60
C PRO A 101 -8.26 -10.38 16.60
N ASN A 102 -8.57 -11.19 15.57
CA ASN A 102 -8.10 -12.58 15.49
C ASN A 102 -6.97 -12.79 14.48
N ALA A 103 -6.33 -11.73 13.96
CA ALA A 103 -5.30 -11.84 12.92
C ALA A 103 -4.16 -12.83 13.25
N LEU A 104 -3.75 -12.91 14.53
CA LEU A 104 -2.69 -13.83 14.96
C LEU A 104 -3.22 -15.19 15.43
N THR A 105 -4.52 -15.31 15.70
CA THR A 105 -5.12 -16.50 16.33
C THR A 105 -6.00 -17.31 15.39
N THR A 106 -6.48 -16.71 14.29
CA THR A 106 -7.23 -17.41 13.24
C THR A 106 -6.40 -18.55 12.68
N THR A 107 -7.05 -19.69 12.43
CA THR A 107 -6.43 -20.84 11.76
C THR A 107 -6.76 -20.87 10.27
N ASP A 108 -7.64 -19.99 9.79
CA ASP A 108 -8.08 -19.97 8.40
C ASP A 108 -7.21 -19.04 7.56
N LYS A 109 -7.77 -17.91 7.10
CA LYS A 109 -7.13 -17.03 6.12
C LYS A 109 -6.76 -15.68 6.72
N LEU A 110 -5.60 -15.18 6.31
CA LEU A 110 -5.09 -13.86 6.66
C LEU A 110 -4.69 -13.08 5.40
N LEU A 111 -5.12 -11.82 5.28
CA LEU A 111 -4.60 -10.88 4.28
C LEU A 111 -3.62 -9.89 4.94
N VAL A 112 -2.44 -9.72 4.33
CA VAL A 112 -1.47 -8.69 4.71
C VAL A 112 -1.46 -7.60 3.65
N MET A 113 -1.75 -6.36 4.03
CA MET A 113 -1.80 -5.19 3.16
C MET A 113 -0.60 -4.27 3.39
N ILE A 114 0.13 -3.96 2.32
CA ILE A 114 1.38 -3.19 2.36
C ILE A 114 1.29 -1.98 1.42
N PRO A 115 1.25 -0.75 1.94
CA PRO A 115 1.01 0.43 1.12
C PRO A 115 2.27 0.86 0.34
N ASN A 116 2.08 1.78 -0.61
CA ASN A 116 3.16 2.46 -1.33
C ASN A 116 3.94 3.41 -0.41
N ASN A 117 4.99 4.05 -0.90
CA ASN A 117 5.73 5.07 -0.17
C ASN A 117 4.89 6.33 0.11
N ALA A 118 5.28 7.09 1.14
CA ALA A 118 4.72 8.40 1.49
C ALA A 118 3.18 8.47 1.65
N THR A 119 2.53 7.32 1.83
CA THR A 119 1.12 7.18 2.18
C THR A 119 0.99 6.96 3.68
N ARG A 120 -0.11 7.44 4.23
CA ARG A 120 -0.45 7.16 5.62
C ARG A 120 -1.08 5.77 5.72
N ILE A 121 -0.82 5.06 6.82
CA ILE A 121 -1.43 3.75 7.08
C ILE A 121 -2.95 3.78 6.85
N GLY A 122 -3.47 2.73 6.22
CA GLY A 122 -4.88 2.62 5.83
C GLY A 122 -5.19 3.24 4.47
N GLN A 123 -4.26 3.95 3.82
CA GLN A 123 -4.48 4.58 2.51
C GLN A 123 -3.75 3.84 1.38
N TRP A 124 -4.39 3.77 0.20
CA TRP A 124 -3.75 3.33 -1.04
C TRP A 124 -3.26 4.52 -1.86
N SER A 125 -4.13 5.50 -2.13
CA SER A 125 -3.80 6.67 -2.95
C SER A 125 -4.50 7.93 -2.44
N LYS A 126 -3.70 8.98 -2.20
CA LYS A 126 -4.20 10.32 -1.88
C LYS A 126 -4.99 10.92 -3.04
N ARG A 127 -4.63 10.58 -4.28
CA ARG A 127 -5.31 11.04 -5.49
C ARG A 127 -6.71 10.46 -5.60
N VAL A 128 -6.85 9.14 -5.44
CA VAL A 128 -8.16 8.47 -5.43
C VAL A 128 -9.04 9.02 -4.30
N ILE A 129 -8.48 9.23 -3.11
CA ILE A 129 -9.19 9.84 -1.98
C ILE A 129 -9.80 11.21 -2.35
N CYS A 130 -9.02 12.07 -3.01
CA CYS A 130 -9.44 13.41 -3.37
C CYS A 130 -10.41 13.45 -4.56
N ASP A 131 -10.20 12.59 -5.56
CA ASP A 131 -10.95 12.60 -6.81
C ASP A 131 -12.27 11.82 -6.70
N GLN A 132 -12.22 10.67 -6.03
CA GLN A 132 -13.33 9.73 -5.89
C GLN A 132 -13.90 9.80 -4.47
N ASN A 133 -13.34 9.05 -3.52
CA ASN A 133 -13.83 8.99 -2.15
C ASN A 133 -12.82 8.27 -1.24
N ILE A 134 -12.98 8.44 0.09
CA ILE A 134 -12.12 7.78 1.07
C ILE A 134 -12.26 6.26 1.10
N PHE A 135 -13.40 5.70 0.70
CA PHE A 135 -13.65 4.25 0.75
C PHE A 135 -12.77 3.50 -0.27
N THR A 136 -12.82 3.92 -1.53
CA THR A 136 -12.06 3.37 -2.65
C THR A 136 -10.57 3.70 -2.57
N GLY A 137 -10.20 4.89 -2.10
CA GLY A 137 -8.80 5.29 -1.96
C GLY A 137 -8.09 4.76 -0.71
N SER A 138 -8.79 4.00 0.13
CA SER A 138 -8.26 3.41 1.37
C SER A 138 -8.38 1.88 1.37
N MET A 139 -7.83 1.27 2.40
CA MET A 139 -7.88 -0.18 2.61
C MET A 139 -9.27 -0.67 3.03
N MET A 140 -10.24 0.22 3.30
CA MET A 140 -11.60 -0.16 3.74
C MET A 140 -12.31 -1.07 2.74
N GLN A 141 -12.28 -0.74 1.45
CA GLN A 141 -12.95 -1.55 0.42
C GLN A 141 -12.38 -2.97 0.35
N VAL A 142 -11.05 -3.11 0.39
CA VAL A 142 -10.38 -4.43 0.39
C VAL A 142 -10.74 -5.19 1.67
N THR A 143 -10.75 -4.52 2.83
CA THR A 143 -11.17 -5.12 4.10
C THR A 143 -12.59 -5.69 4.02
N GLU A 144 -13.56 -4.97 3.45
CA GLU A 144 -14.93 -5.49 3.31
C GLU A 144 -14.97 -6.77 2.48
N LEU A 145 -14.32 -6.76 1.32
CA LEU A 145 -14.30 -7.91 0.41
C LEU A 145 -13.71 -9.17 1.06
N VAL A 146 -12.63 -9.02 1.83
CA VAL A 146 -12.00 -10.19 2.48
C VAL A 146 -12.74 -10.62 3.75
N LYS A 147 -13.35 -9.70 4.49
CA LYS A 147 -14.18 -10.05 5.66
C LYS A 147 -15.42 -10.82 5.24
N GLU A 148 -16.04 -10.50 4.10
CA GLU A 148 -17.13 -11.29 3.52
C GLU A 148 -16.73 -12.74 3.23
N LYS A 149 -15.45 -12.98 2.95
CA LYS A 149 -14.87 -14.32 2.75
C LYS A 149 -14.28 -14.94 4.03
N GLY A 150 -14.44 -14.30 5.19
CA GLY A 150 -14.00 -14.82 6.49
C GLY A 150 -12.51 -14.62 6.80
N TYR A 151 -11.83 -13.71 6.11
CA TYR A 151 -10.43 -13.41 6.38
C TYR A 151 -10.29 -12.51 7.62
N GLU A 152 -9.20 -12.71 8.33
CA GLU A 152 -8.62 -11.67 9.17
C GLU A 152 -7.62 -10.84 8.34
N ALA A 153 -7.23 -9.66 8.82
CA ALA A 153 -6.35 -8.77 8.06
C ALA A 153 -5.33 -8.03 8.92
N ILE A 154 -4.16 -7.76 8.34
CA ILE A 154 -3.09 -6.93 8.88
C ILE A 154 -2.78 -5.83 7.86
N ILE A 155 -2.65 -4.59 8.33
CA ILE A 155 -2.26 -3.41 7.55
C ILE A 155 -0.93 -2.89 8.11
N LEU A 156 0.11 -2.84 7.29
CA LEU A 156 1.43 -2.30 7.67
C LEU A 156 1.47 -0.77 7.58
N ASN A 157 2.33 -0.15 8.40
CA ASN A 157 2.68 1.27 8.33
C ASN A 157 4.14 1.44 7.89
N THR A 158 4.47 0.92 6.71
CA THR A 158 5.86 0.94 6.21
C THR A 158 6.47 2.35 6.18
N ASN A 159 5.67 3.40 6.04
CA ASN A 159 6.18 4.77 5.97
C ASN A 159 6.40 5.43 7.33
N GLY A 160 5.85 4.90 8.43
CA GLY A 160 5.95 5.48 9.76
C GLY A 160 7.34 5.29 10.38
N ASN A 161 8.36 5.96 9.83
CA ASN A 161 9.77 5.68 10.14
C ASN A 161 10.43 6.69 11.09
N PHE A 162 9.83 7.88 11.24
CA PHE A 162 10.39 8.97 12.04
C PHE A 162 9.44 9.39 13.14
N TRP A 163 9.95 9.58 14.34
CA TRP A 163 9.20 10.10 15.49
C TRP A 163 9.33 11.62 15.59
N HIS A 164 8.20 12.32 15.48
CA HIS A 164 8.14 13.78 15.58
C HIS A 164 6.78 14.23 16.14
N GLU A 165 6.80 15.22 17.03
CA GLU A 165 5.59 15.77 17.67
C GLU A 165 4.71 14.71 18.34
N GLY A 166 5.33 13.69 18.94
CA GLY A 166 4.61 12.65 19.67
C GLY A 166 3.90 11.61 18.80
N ARG A 167 4.21 11.54 17.50
CA ARG A 167 3.69 10.51 16.58
C ARG A 167 4.73 10.05 15.56
N ALA A 168 4.47 8.89 14.97
CA ALA A 168 5.17 8.43 13.77
C ALA A 168 4.78 9.29 12.56
N GLN A 169 5.77 9.68 11.75
CA GLN A 169 5.62 10.49 10.54
C GLN A 169 5.93 9.66 9.30
N ASN A 170 5.14 9.85 8.25
CA ASN A 170 5.24 9.11 6.99
C ASN A 170 6.24 9.73 5.99
N THR A 171 6.73 10.93 6.32
CA THR A 171 7.64 11.71 5.49
C THR A 171 8.66 12.39 6.38
N PHE A 172 9.80 12.72 5.80
CA PHE A 172 10.85 13.43 6.50
C PHE A 172 10.41 14.85 6.90
N PRO A 173 10.47 15.23 8.18
CA PRO A 173 10.12 16.58 8.61
C PRO A 173 11.20 17.58 8.18
N ALA A 174 10.94 18.32 7.09
CA ALA A 174 11.90 19.19 6.39
C ALA A 174 12.60 20.27 7.23
N HIS A 175 12.13 20.52 8.47
CA HIS A 175 12.67 21.53 9.38
C HIS A 175 12.86 21.02 10.82
N ALA A 176 12.81 19.71 11.05
CA ALA A 176 13.06 19.17 12.39
C ALA A 176 14.53 19.38 12.79
N SER A 177 14.73 19.98 13.97
CA SER A 177 16.07 20.16 14.56
C SER A 177 16.69 18.84 15.04
N LYS A 178 15.84 17.84 15.32
CA LYS A 178 16.23 16.49 15.68
C LYS A 178 15.29 15.49 15.02
N ILE A 179 15.87 14.55 14.30
CA ILE A 179 15.16 13.40 13.74
C ILE A 179 15.42 12.23 14.67
N ILE A 180 14.35 11.51 15.00
CA ILE A 180 14.43 10.30 15.79
C ILE A 180 13.88 9.19 14.90
N GLU A 181 14.76 8.33 14.41
CA GLU A 181 14.34 7.11 13.71
C GLU A 181 13.68 6.16 14.72
N ILE A 182 12.66 5.44 14.27
CA ILE A 182 11.93 4.50 15.09
C ILE A 182 12.62 3.14 15.02
N PRO A 183 13.08 2.56 16.15
CA PRO A 183 13.73 1.25 16.16
C PRO A 183 12.86 0.14 15.54
N GLY A 184 13.43 -0.66 14.63
CA GLY A 184 12.70 -1.72 13.91
C GLY A 184 11.75 -1.20 12.83
N SER A 185 11.75 0.11 12.57
CA SER A 185 10.94 0.77 11.57
C SER A 185 11.71 1.93 10.95
N GLU A 186 13.06 1.90 10.93
CA GLU A 186 13.89 3.03 10.48
C GLU A 186 13.75 3.27 8.97
N THR A 187 13.34 2.24 8.22
CA THR A 187 13.00 2.32 6.79
C THR A 187 11.74 1.51 6.50
N PRO A 188 11.10 1.72 5.33
CA PRO A 188 9.97 0.90 4.89
C PRO A 188 10.23 -0.61 4.88
N GLU A 189 11.42 -1.01 4.43
CA GLU A 189 11.87 -2.40 4.38
C GLU A 189 11.98 -2.98 5.78
N LYS A 190 12.66 -2.27 6.69
CA LYS A 190 12.82 -2.70 8.08
C LYS A 190 11.48 -2.83 8.80
N HIS A 191 10.55 -1.90 8.59
CA HIS A 191 9.21 -2.01 9.16
C HIS A 191 8.50 -3.28 8.67
N CYS A 192 8.55 -3.55 7.36
CA CYS A 192 7.94 -4.73 6.77
C CYS A 192 8.54 -6.01 7.36
N GLU A 193 9.88 -6.11 7.33
CA GLU A 193 10.62 -7.23 7.90
C GLU A 193 10.30 -7.45 9.38
N TYR A 194 10.31 -6.38 10.19
CA TYR A 194 10.00 -6.44 11.62
C TYR A 194 8.61 -7.00 11.90
N VAL A 195 7.60 -6.53 11.16
CA VAL A 195 6.22 -7.00 11.34
C VAL A 195 6.10 -8.48 10.92
N PHE A 196 6.80 -8.88 9.86
CA PHE A 196 6.85 -10.28 9.44
C PHE A 196 7.52 -11.17 10.50
N GLU A 197 8.74 -10.81 10.93
CA GLU A 197 9.54 -11.57 11.89
C GLU A 197 8.84 -11.73 13.24
N HIS A 198 8.30 -10.64 13.80
CA HIS A 198 7.82 -10.63 15.18
C HIS A 198 6.33 -10.96 15.31
N PHE A 199 5.52 -10.73 14.28
CA PHE A 199 4.07 -10.91 14.36
C PHE A 199 3.54 -11.92 13.35
N ILE A 200 3.70 -11.68 12.05
CA ILE A 200 3.05 -12.51 11.01
C ILE A 200 3.59 -13.95 11.04
N LYS A 201 4.89 -14.14 11.29
CA LYS A 201 5.52 -15.46 11.46
C LYS A 201 4.88 -16.31 12.55
N ASN A 202 4.31 -15.67 13.56
CA ASN A 202 3.65 -16.31 14.70
C ASN A 202 2.13 -16.47 14.50
N ALA A 203 1.57 -16.01 13.38
CA ALA A 203 0.15 -16.16 13.09
C ALA A 203 -0.22 -17.63 12.84
N LYS A 204 -1.37 -18.05 13.38
CA LYS A 204 -1.88 -19.43 13.22
C LYS A 204 -2.51 -19.72 11.86
N ALA A 205 -2.71 -18.70 11.03
CA ALA A 205 -3.39 -18.83 9.74
C ALA A 205 -2.74 -19.93 8.89
N GLU A 206 -3.56 -20.76 8.26
CA GLU A 206 -3.09 -21.81 7.36
C GLU A 206 -2.70 -21.26 5.99
N LYS A 207 -3.41 -20.21 5.54
CA LYS A 207 -3.19 -19.55 4.26
C LYS A 207 -3.05 -18.04 4.45
N ILE A 208 -2.01 -17.47 3.87
CA ILE A 208 -1.76 -16.03 3.90
C ILE A 208 -1.77 -15.49 2.47
N ALA A 209 -2.52 -14.43 2.24
CA ALA A 209 -2.45 -13.61 1.05
C ALA A 209 -1.68 -12.32 1.36
N VAL A 210 -0.89 -11.83 0.40
CA VAL A 210 -0.21 -10.55 0.48
C VAL A 210 -0.72 -9.66 -0.64
N MET A 211 -1.13 -8.43 -0.30
CA MET A 211 -1.49 -7.40 -1.25
C MET A 211 -0.62 -6.18 -1.02
N ALA A 212 0.15 -5.79 -2.04
CA ALA A 212 1.14 -4.73 -1.92
C ALA A 212 1.11 -3.75 -3.09
N THR A 213 1.39 -2.48 -2.83
CA THR A 213 1.37 -1.43 -3.86
C THR A 213 2.71 -0.71 -3.92
N GLY A 214 3.22 -0.43 -5.12
CA GLY A 214 4.44 0.36 -5.31
C GLY A 214 5.64 -0.15 -4.50
N TRP A 215 6.19 0.72 -3.67
CA TRP A 215 7.31 0.39 -2.79
C TRP A 215 6.97 -0.67 -1.73
N GLY A 216 5.69 -0.85 -1.38
CA GLY A 216 5.28 -1.94 -0.50
C GLY A 216 5.60 -3.32 -1.06
N GLY A 217 5.49 -3.50 -2.38
CA GLY A 217 5.90 -4.76 -3.02
C GLY A 217 7.42 -4.96 -3.04
N HIS A 218 8.20 -3.87 -3.10
CA HIS A 218 9.65 -3.91 -2.89
C HIS A 218 10.00 -4.35 -1.47
N CYS A 219 9.33 -3.78 -0.45
CA CYS A 219 9.53 -4.18 0.95
C CYS A 219 9.23 -5.67 1.16
N PHE A 220 8.13 -6.18 0.59
CA PHE A 220 7.80 -7.60 0.66
C PHE A 220 8.83 -8.47 -0.06
N ALA A 221 9.25 -8.10 -1.26
CA ALA A 221 10.26 -8.84 -2.02
C ALA A 221 11.57 -8.99 -1.23
N LEU A 222 12.02 -7.94 -0.53
CA LEU A 222 13.20 -8.03 0.33
C LEU A 222 12.97 -8.88 1.59
N THR A 223 11.74 -8.89 2.13
CA THR A 223 11.39 -9.74 3.27
C THR A 223 11.55 -11.24 2.95
N LEU A 224 11.41 -11.64 1.68
CA LEU A 224 11.70 -13.01 1.24
C LEU A 224 13.14 -13.43 1.57
N ASN A 225 14.11 -12.53 1.51
CA ASN A 225 15.51 -12.89 1.73
C ASN A 225 15.77 -13.40 3.16
N HIS A 226 14.97 -12.96 4.12
CA HIS A 226 15.17 -13.27 5.55
C HIS A 226 14.11 -14.23 6.10
N GLU A 227 12.87 -14.18 5.60
CA GLU A 227 11.73 -14.94 6.13
C GLU A 227 11.20 -16.03 5.19
N PHE A 228 12.02 -16.47 4.23
CA PHE A 228 11.58 -17.38 3.16
C PHE A 228 10.95 -18.68 3.64
N ASP A 229 11.52 -19.34 4.65
CA ASP A 229 11.03 -20.64 5.12
C ASP A 229 9.58 -20.57 5.63
N PHE A 230 9.25 -19.48 6.33
CA PHE A 230 7.89 -19.21 6.77
C PHE A 230 7.01 -18.82 5.58
N ILE A 231 7.48 -17.88 4.74
CA ILE A 231 6.72 -17.35 3.61
C ILE A 231 6.34 -18.45 2.63
N ARG A 232 7.28 -19.29 2.20
CA ARG A 232 7.03 -20.39 1.26
C ARG A 232 6.01 -21.39 1.80
N GLN A 233 5.94 -21.57 3.12
CA GLN A 233 5.02 -22.51 3.75
C GLN A 233 3.59 -21.95 3.81
N LYS A 234 3.44 -20.65 4.14
CA LYS A 234 2.16 -20.06 4.55
C LYS A 234 1.55 -19.11 3.53
N VAL A 235 2.36 -18.36 2.79
CA VAL A 235 1.87 -17.42 1.77
C VAL A 235 1.50 -18.20 0.51
N LYS A 236 0.27 -18.00 0.03
CA LYS A 236 -0.30 -18.71 -1.14
C LYS A 236 -0.43 -17.83 -2.36
N VAL A 237 -0.48 -16.52 -2.16
CA VAL A 237 -0.73 -15.56 -3.23
C VAL A 237 -0.17 -14.20 -2.86
N ILE A 238 0.43 -13.55 -3.86
CA ILE A 238 1.00 -12.22 -3.75
C ILE A 238 0.42 -11.37 -4.89
N ALA A 239 -0.45 -10.43 -4.57
CA ALA A 239 -1.00 -9.48 -5.52
C ALA A 239 -0.30 -8.13 -5.38
N MET A 240 0.36 -7.70 -6.45
CA MET A 240 1.08 -6.42 -6.48
C MET A 240 0.44 -5.45 -7.46
N THR A 241 0.53 -4.16 -7.16
CA THR A 241 0.16 -3.10 -8.12
C THR A 241 1.28 -2.09 -8.25
N ASP A 242 1.70 -1.84 -9.49
CA ASP A 242 2.78 -0.91 -9.86
C ASP A 242 4.03 -1.07 -9.00
N SER A 243 4.37 -2.31 -8.63
CA SER A 243 5.43 -2.54 -7.66
C SER A 243 6.79 -2.11 -8.19
N ALA A 244 7.64 -1.58 -7.29
CA ALA A 244 9.00 -1.17 -7.58
C ALA A 244 10.05 -2.24 -7.23
N HIS A 245 9.66 -3.51 -7.07
CA HIS A 245 10.59 -4.59 -6.79
C HIS A 245 11.45 -4.94 -8.02
N GLY A 246 12.62 -5.50 -7.77
CA GLY A 246 13.48 -6.09 -8.78
C GLY A 246 13.81 -7.53 -8.40
N SER A 247 13.72 -8.45 -9.36
CA SER A 247 14.01 -9.87 -9.15
C SER A 247 15.48 -10.12 -8.80
N ASP A 248 16.36 -9.22 -9.22
CA ASP A 248 17.79 -9.22 -8.92
C ASP A 248 18.09 -8.96 -7.43
N LEU A 249 17.17 -8.32 -6.72
CA LEU A 249 17.26 -8.08 -5.27
C LEU A 249 16.76 -9.27 -4.42
N ILE A 250 16.16 -10.29 -5.07
CA ILE A 250 15.73 -11.52 -4.41
C ILE A 250 16.87 -12.54 -4.49
N GLU A 251 17.43 -12.89 -3.34
CA GLU A 251 18.61 -13.74 -3.21
C GLU A 251 18.23 -15.23 -3.26
N GLY A 252 18.71 -15.95 -4.27
CA GLY A 252 18.47 -17.40 -4.42
C GLY A 252 17.43 -17.70 -5.51
N SER A 253 17.70 -18.74 -6.30
CA SER A 253 16.82 -19.16 -7.39
C SER A 253 15.48 -19.69 -6.88
N ASP A 254 15.49 -20.38 -5.74
CA ASP A 254 14.29 -20.88 -5.06
C ASP A 254 13.30 -19.77 -4.70
N LYS A 255 13.82 -18.65 -4.19
CA LYS A 255 12.99 -17.48 -3.85
C LYS A 255 12.41 -16.80 -5.08
N ARG A 256 13.20 -16.71 -6.16
CA ARG A 256 12.74 -16.15 -7.45
C ARG A 256 11.70 -17.03 -8.12
N THR A 257 11.87 -18.36 -8.11
CA THR A 257 10.86 -19.31 -8.57
C THR A 257 9.57 -19.16 -7.77
N PHE A 258 9.67 -19.08 -6.44
CA PHE A 258 8.50 -18.85 -5.59
C PHE A 258 7.75 -17.56 -5.95
N MET A 259 8.47 -16.45 -6.18
CA MET A 259 7.87 -15.21 -6.64
C MET A 259 7.19 -15.36 -8.00
N PHE A 260 7.85 -16.02 -8.94
CA PHE A 260 7.29 -16.25 -10.27
C PHE A 260 5.97 -17.03 -10.22
N GLU A 261 5.90 -18.08 -9.41
CA GLU A 261 4.74 -18.97 -9.32
C GLU A 261 3.55 -18.39 -8.52
N ASN A 262 3.81 -17.47 -7.58
CA ASN A 262 2.81 -17.04 -6.60
C ASN A 262 2.46 -15.55 -6.69
N CYS A 263 3.12 -14.78 -7.56
CA CYS A 263 2.95 -13.33 -7.66
C CYS A 263 2.41 -12.88 -9.02
N ILE A 264 1.47 -11.93 -8.99
CA ILE A 264 1.08 -11.14 -10.16
C ILE A 264 1.23 -9.66 -9.82
N ASN A 265 1.81 -8.90 -10.74
CA ASN A 265 1.96 -7.44 -10.65
C ASN A 265 1.11 -6.74 -11.73
N TRP A 266 0.03 -6.08 -11.32
CA TRP A 266 -0.75 -5.23 -12.23
C TRP A 266 -0.06 -3.89 -12.40
N ILE A 267 0.24 -3.50 -13.63
CA ILE A 267 1.07 -2.32 -13.92
C ILE A 267 0.44 -1.38 -14.93
N VAL A 268 0.74 -0.09 -14.79
CA VAL A 268 0.56 0.94 -15.81
C VAL A 268 1.31 0.51 -17.08
N ASN A 269 0.54 0.26 -18.14
CA ASN A 269 1.08 -0.11 -19.44
C ASN A 269 0.07 0.26 -20.53
N ALA A 270 0.57 0.54 -21.74
CA ALA A 270 -0.26 0.92 -22.87
C ALA A 270 -0.95 -0.26 -23.59
N LYS A 271 -0.56 -1.50 -23.26
CA LYS A 271 -1.25 -2.69 -23.76
C LYS A 271 -2.72 -2.72 -23.29
N PRO A 272 -3.62 -3.39 -24.03
CA PRO A 272 -4.99 -3.63 -23.57
C PRO A 272 -5.08 -4.19 -22.15
N LYS A 273 -6.16 -3.84 -21.44
CA LYS A 273 -6.39 -4.26 -20.05
C LYS A 273 -6.45 -5.79 -19.99
N GLY A 274 -5.72 -6.38 -19.04
CA GLY A 274 -5.66 -7.83 -18.84
C GLY A 274 -4.55 -8.52 -19.63
N GLU A 275 -3.90 -7.86 -20.60
CA GLU A 275 -2.81 -8.49 -21.34
C GLU A 275 -1.53 -8.65 -20.50
N ILE A 276 -0.85 -9.79 -20.70
CA ILE A 276 0.46 -10.06 -20.11
C ILE A 276 1.51 -9.10 -20.68
N VAL A 277 2.28 -8.50 -19.78
CA VAL A 277 3.44 -7.67 -20.07
C VAL A 277 4.69 -8.48 -19.76
N GLN A 278 5.49 -8.76 -20.80
CA GLN A 278 6.78 -9.43 -20.63
C GLN A 278 7.79 -8.42 -20.08
N ASP A 279 8.10 -8.54 -18.78
CA ASP A 279 9.11 -7.73 -18.12
C ASP A 279 9.88 -8.58 -17.10
N PRO A 280 11.03 -9.16 -17.51
CA PRO A 280 11.77 -10.11 -16.66
C PRO A 280 12.35 -9.45 -15.41
N ARG A 281 12.38 -8.12 -15.32
CA ARG A 281 12.93 -7.38 -14.17
C ARG A 281 12.15 -7.64 -12.88
N PHE A 282 10.87 -7.96 -12.99
CA PHE A 282 10.02 -8.22 -11.82
C PHE A 282 10.13 -9.66 -11.33
N GLY A 283 10.46 -10.61 -12.21
CA GLY A 283 10.51 -12.03 -11.85
C GLY A 283 9.14 -12.59 -11.45
N CYS A 284 8.06 -11.99 -11.96
CA CYS A 284 6.68 -12.45 -11.82
C CYS A 284 5.85 -11.99 -13.02
N THR A 285 4.67 -12.59 -13.21
CA THR A 285 3.75 -12.20 -14.28
C THR A 285 3.26 -10.77 -14.07
N CYS A 286 3.38 -9.95 -15.11
CA CYS A 286 2.86 -8.59 -15.10
C CYS A 286 1.62 -8.48 -15.98
N ILE A 287 0.57 -7.81 -15.50
CA ILE A 287 -0.69 -7.62 -16.23
C ILE A 287 -0.91 -6.13 -16.49
N SER A 288 -1.24 -5.78 -17.73
CA SER A 288 -1.53 -4.40 -18.11
C SER A 288 -2.84 -3.91 -17.49
N SER A 289 -2.80 -2.73 -16.88
CA SER A 289 -4.00 -2.00 -16.47
C SER A 289 -4.63 -1.15 -17.59
N ALA A 290 -3.92 -0.94 -18.71
CA ALA A 290 -4.29 0.02 -19.76
C ALA A 290 -4.42 1.48 -19.29
N LEU A 291 -3.83 1.81 -18.14
CA LEU A 291 -3.85 3.16 -17.57
C LEU A 291 -2.55 3.91 -17.87
N GLU A 292 -2.60 5.23 -17.68
CA GLU A 292 -1.43 6.12 -17.74
C GLU A 292 -0.92 6.54 -16.35
N ILE A 293 -1.78 6.40 -15.31
CA ILE A 293 -1.52 6.89 -13.96
C ILE A 293 -1.68 5.72 -12.98
N ASN A 294 -0.63 5.46 -12.20
CA ASN A 294 -0.53 4.33 -11.28
C ASN A 294 -1.46 4.42 -10.07
N ASP A 295 -1.82 5.64 -9.64
CA ASP A 295 -2.76 5.86 -8.52
C ASP A 295 -4.10 5.10 -8.68
N PHE A 296 -4.52 4.84 -9.92
CA PHE A 296 -5.80 4.19 -10.23
C PHE A 296 -5.67 2.69 -10.55
N THR A 297 -4.45 2.14 -10.68
CA THR A 297 -4.26 0.73 -11.06
C THR A 297 -4.96 -0.22 -10.10
N LEU A 298 -4.76 -0.03 -8.78
CA LEU A 298 -5.40 -0.89 -7.77
C LEU A 298 -6.92 -0.83 -7.88
N THR A 299 -7.50 0.35 -8.04
CA THR A 299 -8.95 0.53 -8.00
C THR A 299 -9.62 0.01 -9.27
N GLU A 300 -9.00 0.25 -10.44
CA GLU A 300 -9.53 -0.21 -11.72
C GLU A 300 -9.32 -1.71 -11.96
N MET A 301 -8.29 -2.30 -11.35
CA MET A 301 -7.99 -3.74 -11.43
C MET A 301 -8.48 -4.52 -10.21
N LEU A 302 -9.20 -3.89 -9.27
CA LEU A 302 -9.53 -4.51 -7.98
C LEU A 302 -10.29 -5.82 -8.13
N ASN A 303 -11.23 -5.90 -9.07
CA ASN A 303 -11.99 -7.13 -9.30
C ASN A 303 -11.08 -8.28 -9.75
N ASP A 304 -10.15 -8.02 -10.66
CA ASP A 304 -9.21 -9.02 -11.20
C ASP A 304 -8.21 -9.45 -10.11
N ILE A 305 -7.72 -8.49 -9.33
CA ILE A 305 -6.85 -8.72 -8.17
C ILE A 305 -7.54 -9.62 -7.13
N MET A 306 -8.78 -9.29 -6.76
CA MET A 306 -9.51 -10.06 -5.76
C MET A 306 -9.90 -11.44 -6.30
N LYS A 307 -10.24 -11.56 -7.59
CA LYS A 307 -10.46 -12.87 -8.23
C LYS A 307 -9.21 -13.74 -8.10
N PHE A 308 -8.04 -13.22 -8.47
CA PHE A 308 -6.76 -13.93 -8.34
C PHE A 308 -6.49 -14.39 -6.90
N ILE A 309 -6.66 -13.49 -5.92
CA ILE A 309 -6.50 -13.83 -4.50
C ILE A 309 -7.47 -14.94 -4.10
N PHE A 310 -8.75 -14.80 -4.42
CA PHE A 310 -9.79 -15.75 -4.01
C PHE A 310 -9.63 -17.12 -4.67
N VAL A 311 -9.21 -17.21 -5.93
CA VAL A 311 -8.87 -18.49 -6.58
C VAL A 311 -7.71 -19.15 -5.85
N LYS A 312 -6.58 -18.45 -5.67
CA LYS A 312 -5.37 -19.04 -5.03
C LYS A 312 -5.58 -19.38 -3.56
N MET A 313 -6.52 -18.72 -2.89
CA MET A 313 -6.88 -19.01 -1.50
C MET A 313 -7.96 -20.09 -1.38
N GLY A 314 -8.61 -20.49 -2.49
CA GLY A 314 -9.62 -21.55 -2.55
C GLY A 314 -11.03 -21.12 -2.16
N ASP A 315 -11.36 -19.84 -2.37
CA ASP A 315 -12.68 -19.26 -2.07
C ASP A 315 -13.67 -19.33 -3.23
N ILE A 316 -13.14 -19.45 -4.45
CA ILE A 316 -13.88 -19.60 -5.70
C ILE A 316 -13.12 -20.58 -6.59
N GLU A 317 -13.83 -21.30 -7.45
CA GLU A 317 -13.22 -22.18 -8.45
C GLU A 317 -12.59 -21.33 -9.57
N PRO A 318 -11.44 -21.76 -10.13
CA PRO A 318 -10.89 -21.13 -11.33
C PRO A 318 -11.85 -21.28 -12.52
N ASP A 319 -11.84 -20.32 -13.43
CA ASP A 319 -12.60 -20.44 -14.66
C ASP A 319 -11.93 -21.52 -15.55
N GLN A 320 -12.72 -22.45 -16.10
CA GLN A 320 -12.20 -23.59 -16.88
C GLN A 320 -11.40 -23.16 -18.12
N GLU A 321 -11.66 -21.98 -18.68
CA GLU A 321 -10.93 -21.42 -19.81
C GLU A 321 -9.57 -20.83 -19.40
N GLU A 322 -9.43 -20.30 -18.18
CA GLU A 322 -8.15 -19.76 -17.66
C GLU A 322 -7.15 -20.88 -17.33
N GLU A 323 -7.60 -22.05 -16.88
CA GLU A 323 -6.71 -23.19 -16.62
C GLU A 323 -6.03 -23.70 -17.90
N GLU A 324 -6.71 -23.67 -19.04
CA GLU A 324 -6.14 -24.08 -20.33
C GLU A 324 -5.11 -23.06 -20.84
N GLU A 325 -5.40 -21.76 -20.72
CA GLU A 325 -4.48 -20.67 -21.12
C GLU A 325 -3.24 -20.59 -20.21
N ASP A 326 -3.38 -20.75 -18.89
CA ASP A 326 -2.25 -20.73 -17.94
C ASP A 326 -1.28 -21.89 -18.20
N ILE A 327 -1.78 -23.08 -18.54
CA ILE A 327 -0.94 -24.23 -18.91
C ILE A 327 -0.18 -23.95 -20.20
N GLU A 328 -0.84 -23.39 -21.23
CA GLU A 328 -0.18 -23.04 -22.48
C GLU A 328 0.88 -21.94 -22.28
N ALA A 329 0.60 -20.93 -21.45
CA ALA A 329 1.54 -19.86 -21.13
C ALA A 329 2.76 -20.35 -20.34
N LEU A 330 2.56 -21.23 -19.34
CA LEU A 330 3.64 -21.88 -18.59
C LEU A 330 4.54 -22.71 -19.51
N LEU A 331 3.96 -23.50 -20.40
CA LEU A 331 4.72 -24.31 -21.36
C LEU A 331 5.50 -23.44 -22.36
N ALA A 332 4.93 -22.31 -22.79
CA ALA A 332 5.61 -21.38 -23.69
C ALA A 332 6.79 -20.68 -22.99
N GLN A 333 6.62 -20.28 -21.73
CA GLN A 333 7.69 -19.64 -20.95
C GLN A 333 8.81 -20.61 -20.54
N GLU A 334 8.49 -21.86 -20.20
CA GLU A 334 9.49 -22.91 -19.95
C GLU A 334 10.30 -23.22 -21.22
N ALA A 335 9.65 -23.24 -22.39
CA ALA A 335 10.33 -23.45 -23.68
C ALA A 335 11.32 -22.31 -23.98
N GLU A 336 10.93 -21.05 -23.78
CA GLU A 336 11.85 -19.91 -23.94
C GLU A 336 13.01 -19.94 -22.94
N HIS A 337 12.76 -20.37 -21.70
CA HIS A 337 13.81 -20.45 -20.67
C HIS A 337 14.82 -21.57 -20.95
N LEU A 338 14.41 -22.65 -21.62
CA LEU A 338 15.28 -23.75 -22.07
C LEU A 338 16.10 -23.37 -23.32
N GLU A 339 15.56 -22.59 -24.24
CA GLU A 339 16.29 -22.10 -25.42
C GLU A 339 17.48 -21.19 -25.05
N ILE A 340 17.42 -20.50 -23.91
CA ILE A 340 18.53 -19.66 -23.41
C ILE A 340 19.70 -20.50 -22.86
N ILE A 341 19.48 -21.78 -22.53
CA ILE A 341 20.50 -22.68 -21.96
C ILE A 341 21.23 -23.49 -23.05
N GLU A 342 20.68 -23.55 -24.28
CA GLU A 342 21.22 -24.35 -25.38
C GLU A 342 22.08 -23.58 -26.41
N ASP A 343 22.38 -22.30 -26.21
CA ASP A 343 23.33 -21.58 -27.07
C ASP A 343 24.75 -21.56 -26.43
N PRO A 344 25.75 -22.30 -26.98
CA PRO A 344 27.09 -22.46 -26.38
C PRO A 344 28.00 -21.24 -26.41
#